data_AF-A0A0B1RZY4-F1
#
_entry.id   AF-A0A0B1RZY4-F1
#
_cell.length_a   1.000
_cell.length_b   1.000
_cell.length_c   1.000
_cell.angle_alpha   90.00
_cell.angle_beta   90.00
_cell.angle_gamma   90.00
#
_symmetry.space_group_name_H-M   'P 1'
#
loop_
_entity.id
_entity.type
_entity.pdbx_description
1 polymer ?
#
loop_
_entity_poly.entity_id
_entity_poly.type
_entity_poly.pdbx_seq_one_letter_code
_entity_poly.pdbx_strand_id
1 'polypeptide(L)'
;MYMVTTEEEIDEGQEEDIEVPKAMSDIFESVAGAVYLDANRDLDVVWRVFFNLMRQTIEECCAYPPRSPIRELMELEPGKTRFSKMERIIESGKVRVTVDIGNKMKFTGMGRNYRIAKTTAAKRALKYLKSLEEQKLREAERNNGNENNCTNGN
;
A
#
# COMPACT_ATOMS: atom_id res chain seq x y z
N MET A 1 3.56 12.52 -22.03
CA MET A 1 4.84 11.98 -21.54
C MET A 1 4.53 10.66 -20.85
N TYR A 2 5.02 9.53 -21.38
CA TYR A 2 4.85 8.23 -20.72
C TYR A 2 5.88 8.16 -19.60
N MET A 3 5.43 8.08 -18.35
CA MET A 3 6.33 7.71 -17.26
C MET A 3 6.39 6.19 -17.22
N VAL A 4 7.56 5.66 -17.51
CA VAL A 4 7.93 4.27 -17.27
C VAL A 4 9.10 4.37 -16.31
N THR A 5 8.89 4.04 -15.04
CA THR A 5 9.98 3.95 -14.07
C THR A 5 10.96 2.89 -14.57
N THR A 6 12.20 3.29 -14.84
CA THR A 6 13.26 2.39 -15.32
C THR A 6 13.65 1.40 -14.23
N GLU A 7 14.29 0.28 -14.58
CA GLU A 7 14.74 -0.72 -13.60
C GLU A 7 15.68 -0.12 -12.54
N GLU A 8 16.45 0.90 -12.90
CA GLU A 8 17.34 1.66 -12.01
C GLU A 8 16.57 2.53 -11.00
N GLU A 9 15.47 3.17 -11.40
CA GLU A 9 14.58 3.91 -10.48
C GLU A 9 13.78 2.99 -9.54
N ILE A 10 13.62 1.73 -9.92
CA ILE A 10 12.90 0.71 -9.13
C ILE A 10 13.75 0.19 -7.97
N ASP A 11 15.08 0.26 -8.07
CA ASP A 11 16.07 -0.32 -7.15
C ASP A 11 16.59 0.67 -6.10
N GLU A 12 16.07 1.90 -6.02
CA GLU A 12 16.44 2.90 -4.99
C GLU A 12 15.98 2.53 -3.56
N GLY A 13 15.87 1.23 -3.21
CA GLY A 13 15.85 0.72 -1.83
C GLY A 13 14.67 1.15 -0.94
N GLN A 14 13.73 1.95 -1.44
CA GLN A 14 12.74 2.62 -0.59
C GLN A 14 11.46 1.83 -0.28
N GLU A 15 11.29 0.61 -0.82
CA GLU A 15 10.04 -0.16 -0.66
C GLU A 15 10.23 -1.67 -0.48
N GLU A 16 11.34 -2.13 0.11
CA GLU A 16 11.36 -3.51 0.60
C GLU A 16 10.58 -3.58 1.93
N ASP A 17 9.42 -4.27 1.90
CA ASP A 17 8.70 -4.64 3.12
C ASP A 17 9.69 -5.33 4.06
N ILE A 18 9.90 -4.77 5.26
CA ILE A 18 10.80 -5.32 6.28
C ILE A 18 10.41 -6.77 6.54
N GLU A 19 11.33 -7.71 6.35
CA GLU A 19 11.06 -9.10 6.65
C GLU A 19 11.02 -9.29 8.17
N VAL A 20 9.82 -9.55 8.68
CA VAL A 20 9.60 -9.86 10.09
C VAL A 20 9.95 -11.34 10.33
N PRO A 21 10.64 -11.69 11.43
CA PRO A 21 10.98 -13.07 11.74
C PRO A 21 9.73 -13.94 11.90
N LYS A 22 9.55 -14.92 11.01
CA LYS A 22 8.38 -15.84 11.04
C LYS A 22 8.24 -16.60 12.35
N ALA A 23 9.37 -16.93 13.00
CA ALA A 23 9.33 -17.59 14.31
C ALA A 23 8.52 -16.80 15.35
N MET A 24 8.45 -15.47 15.24
CA MET A 24 7.64 -14.65 16.15
C MET A 24 6.14 -14.88 15.96
N SER A 25 5.67 -15.07 14.71
CA SER A 25 4.26 -15.42 14.48
C SER A 25 3.94 -16.81 14.99
N ASP A 26 4.85 -17.77 14.78
CA ASP A 26 4.67 -19.15 15.25
C ASP A 26 4.60 -19.20 16.78
N ILE A 27 5.46 -18.43 17.48
CA ILE A 27 5.43 -18.32 18.94
C ILE A 27 4.10 -17.70 19.40
N PHE A 28 3.65 -16.60 18.77
CA PHE A 28 2.39 -15.95 19.12
C PHE A 28 1.20 -16.92 19.01
N GLU A 29 1.10 -17.67 17.92
CA GLU A 29 0.04 -18.67 17.71
C GLU A 29 0.16 -19.86 18.67
N SER A 30 1.39 -20.33 18.94
CA SER A 30 1.61 -21.44 19.88
C SER A 30 1.25 -21.09 21.32
N VAL A 31 1.47 -19.84 21.75
CA VAL A 31 1.01 -19.34 23.06
C VAL A 31 -0.52 -19.36 23.13
N ALA A 32 -1.24 -19.05 22.04
CA ALA A 32 -2.69 -19.18 22.00
C ALA A 32 -3.13 -20.63 22.21
N GLY A 33 -2.44 -21.58 21.56
CA GLY A 33 -2.64 -23.01 21.75
C GLY A 33 -2.36 -23.48 23.18
N ALA A 34 -1.31 -22.97 23.82
CA ALA A 34 -1.00 -23.29 25.21
C ALA A 34 -2.09 -22.82 26.17
N VAL A 35 -2.53 -21.55 26.04
CA VAL A 35 -3.64 -21.00 26.84
C VAL A 35 -4.92 -21.81 26.63
N TYR A 36 -5.21 -22.22 25.39
CA TYR A 36 -6.37 -23.06 25.08
C TYR A 36 -6.33 -24.41 25.82
N LEU A 37 -5.18 -25.08 25.84
CA LEU A 37 -5.02 -26.36 26.53
C LEU A 37 -5.12 -26.19 28.06
N ASP A 38 -4.47 -25.17 28.62
CA ASP A 38 -4.49 -24.86 30.05
C ASP A 38 -5.89 -24.45 30.54
N ALA A 39 -6.69 -23.85 29.67
CA ALA A 39 -8.08 -23.45 29.94
C ALA A 39 -9.09 -24.59 29.70
N ASN A 40 -8.67 -25.85 29.64
CA ASN A 40 -9.52 -27.00 29.32
C ASN A 40 -10.31 -26.81 28.00
N ARG A 41 -9.64 -26.23 26.99
CA ARG A 41 -10.18 -25.98 25.65
C ARG A 41 -11.29 -24.93 25.60
N ASP A 42 -11.20 -23.92 26.46
CA ASP A 42 -12.12 -22.78 26.47
C ASP A 42 -11.62 -21.62 25.59
N LEU A 43 -12.33 -21.33 24.50
CA LEU A 43 -11.99 -20.24 23.58
C LEU A 43 -12.30 -18.85 24.15
N ASP A 44 -13.24 -18.72 25.08
CA ASP A 44 -13.55 -17.43 25.71
C ASP A 44 -12.38 -16.97 26.59
N VAL A 45 -11.69 -17.91 27.23
CA VAL A 45 -10.45 -17.65 27.98
C VAL A 45 -9.33 -17.22 27.03
N VAL A 46 -9.13 -17.93 25.91
CA VAL A 46 -8.13 -17.56 24.89
C VAL A 46 -8.40 -16.16 24.37
N TRP A 47 -9.64 -15.87 23.97
CA TRP A 47 -10.04 -14.56 23.48
C TRP A 47 -9.81 -13.48 24.52
N ARG A 48 -10.18 -13.69 25.79
CA ARG A 48 -9.93 -12.70 26.85
C ARG A 48 -8.45 -12.37 27.01
N VAL A 49 -7.56 -13.36 26.93
CA VAL A 49 -6.10 -13.13 27.01
C VAL A 49 -5.59 -12.39 25.78
N PHE A 50 -5.91 -12.90 24.59
CA PHE A 50 -5.38 -12.38 23.33
C PHE A 50 -5.99 -11.04 22.92
N PHE A 51 -7.27 -10.81 23.24
CA PHE A 51 -7.91 -9.51 23.05
C PHE A 51 -7.21 -8.44 23.87
N ASN A 52 -6.89 -8.70 25.14
CA ASN A 52 -6.17 -7.73 25.97
C ASN A 52 -4.77 -7.43 25.42
N LEU A 53 -4.07 -8.44 24.88
CA LEU A 53 -2.76 -8.27 24.25
C LEU A 53 -2.83 -7.46 22.94
N MET A 54 -3.86 -7.70 22.12
CA MET A 54 -4.03 -7.06 20.79
C MET A 54 -4.96 -5.84 20.81
N ARG A 55 -5.46 -5.43 21.98
CA ARG A 55 -6.58 -4.50 22.11
C ARG A 55 -6.37 -3.23 21.31
N GLN A 56 -5.21 -2.59 21.48
CA GLN A 56 -4.88 -1.36 20.79
C GLN A 56 -4.89 -1.55 19.26
N THR A 57 -4.23 -2.59 18.74
CA THR A 57 -4.19 -2.87 17.30
C THR A 57 -5.58 -3.16 16.75
N ILE A 58 -6.43 -3.90 17.49
CA ILE A 58 -7.80 -4.19 17.09
C ILE A 58 -8.62 -2.90 17.04
N GLU A 59 -8.57 -2.09 18.09
CA GLU A 59 -9.30 -0.82 18.18
C GLU A 59 -8.87 0.14 17.06
N GLU A 60 -7.56 0.26 16.80
CA GLU A 60 -7.01 1.06 15.69
C GLU A 60 -7.50 0.54 14.32
N CYS A 61 -7.44 -0.77 14.08
CA CYS A 61 -7.90 -1.36 12.81
C CYS A 61 -9.42 -1.23 12.62
N CYS A 62 -10.19 -1.28 13.70
CA CYS A 62 -11.64 -1.10 13.65
C CYS A 62 -12.01 0.37 13.38
N ALA A 63 -11.32 1.32 14.00
CA ALA A 63 -11.53 2.75 13.78
C ALA A 63 -11.03 3.20 12.41
N TYR A 64 -9.90 2.65 11.96
CA TYR A 64 -9.23 3.01 10.71
C TYR A 64 -8.86 1.75 9.91
N PRO A 65 -9.85 1.13 9.22
CA PRO A 65 -9.61 -0.09 8.46
C PRO A 65 -8.51 0.11 7.39
N PRO A 66 -7.44 -0.69 7.39
CA PRO A 66 -6.38 -0.55 6.41
C PRO A 66 -6.92 -0.80 5.00
N ARG A 67 -6.72 0.17 4.11
CA ARG A 67 -7.15 0.06 2.71
C ARG A 67 -6.08 -0.63 1.89
N SER A 68 -6.51 -1.59 1.07
CA SER A 68 -5.63 -2.20 0.08
C SER A 68 -5.23 -1.16 -0.97
N PRO A 69 -3.93 -0.94 -1.24
CA PRO A 69 -3.48 -0.01 -2.29
C PRO A 69 -4.05 -0.35 -3.66
N ILE A 70 -4.23 -1.65 -3.95
CA ILE A 70 -4.84 -2.10 -5.20
C ILE A 70 -6.30 -1.64 -5.28
N ARG A 71 -7.05 -1.82 -4.18
CA ARG A 71 -8.46 -1.41 -4.12
C ARG A 71 -8.61 0.10 -4.21
N GLU A 72 -7.82 0.84 -3.45
CA GLU A 72 -7.81 2.31 -3.47
C GLU A 72 -7.52 2.84 -4.89
N LEU A 73 -6.55 2.27 -5.60
CA LEU A 73 -6.24 2.66 -6.98
C LEU A 73 -7.39 2.35 -7.96
N MET A 74 -8.04 1.20 -7.81
CA MET A 74 -9.17 0.82 -8.67
C MET A 74 -10.43 1.66 -8.41
N GLU A 75 -10.64 2.11 -7.16
CA GLU A 75 -11.72 3.02 -6.79
C GLU A 75 -11.43 4.45 -7.27
N LEU A 76 -10.16 4.90 -7.26
CA LEU A 76 -9.75 6.22 -7.74
C LEU A 76 -9.84 6.36 -9.26
N GLU A 77 -9.49 5.30 -10.01
CA GLU A 77 -9.56 5.28 -11.47
C GLU A 77 -10.36 4.07 -11.99
N PRO A 78 -11.71 4.09 -11.84
CA PRO A 78 -12.57 2.98 -12.23
C PRO A 78 -12.48 2.68 -13.73
N GLY A 79 -12.29 1.41 -14.09
CA GLY A 79 -12.24 0.94 -15.47
C GLY A 79 -11.00 1.34 -16.27
N LYS A 80 -10.13 2.21 -15.73
CA LYS A 80 -8.89 2.66 -16.40
C LYS A 80 -7.65 1.94 -15.89
N THR A 81 -7.70 1.37 -14.69
CA THR A 81 -6.57 0.66 -14.07
C THR A 81 -6.48 -0.80 -14.55
N ARG A 82 -5.33 -1.21 -15.09
CA ARG A 82 -5.07 -2.57 -15.58
C ARG A 82 -3.71 -3.06 -15.10
N PHE A 83 -3.68 -4.23 -14.47
CA PHE A 83 -2.43 -4.86 -14.05
C PHE A 83 -1.97 -5.87 -15.10
N SER A 84 -0.66 -5.90 -15.36
CA SER A 84 -0.02 -6.91 -16.20
C SER A 84 -0.08 -8.30 -15.56
N LYS A 85 0.21 -9.31 -16.38
CA LYS A 85 0.54 -10.64 -15.87
C LYS A 85 1.86 -10.59 -15.10
N MET A 86 2.08 -11.61 -14.26
CA MET A 86 3.36 -11.85 -13.60
C MET A 86 4.46 -12.01 -14.65
N GLU A 87 5.55 -11.29 -14.47
CA GLU A 87 6.83 -11.51 -15.15
C GLU A 87 7.87 -11.93 -14.10
N ARG A 88 8.63 -13.01 -14.35
CA ARG A 88 9.69 -13.46 -13.45
C ARG A 88 11.04 -12.98 -13.99
N ILE A 89 11.78 -12.27 -13.15
CA ILE A 89 13.14 -11.84 -13.47
C ILE A 89 14.08 -12.95 -13.05
N ILE A 90 14.75 -13.58 -14.03
CA ILE A 90 15.59 -14.76 -13.81
C ILE A 90 16.79 -14.42 -12.91
N GLU A 91 17.41 -13.26 -13.14
CA GLU A 91 18.63 -12.83 -12.45
C GLU A 91 18.44 -12.61 -10.95
N SER A 92 17.31 -12.02 -10.54
CA SER A 92 17.00 -11.72 -9.13
C SER A 92 16.05 -12.71 -8.48
N GLY A 93 15.41 -13.59 -9.25
CA GLY A 93 14.32 -14.46 -8.78
C GLY A 93 13.05 -13.70 -8.37
N LYS A 94 13.01 -12.37 -8.50
CA LYS A 94 11.87 -11.52 -8.14
C LYS A 94 10.79 -11.58 -9.23
N VAL A 95 9.57 -11.24 -8.82
CA VAL A 95 8.42 -11.03 -9.69
C VAL A 95 8.26 -9.54 -9.98
N ARG A 96 7.97 -9.21 -11.23
CA ARG A 96 7.60 -7.90 -11.72
C ARG A 96 6.13 -7.86 -12.13
N VAL A 97 5.46 -6.77 -11.79
CA VAL A 97 4.09 -6.44 -12.22
C VAL A 97 4.04 -4.97 -12.59
N THR A 98 3.39 -4.64 -13.70
CA THR A 98 3.14 -3.26 -14.12
C THR A 98 1.66 -2.94 -14.03
N VAL A 99 1.31 -1.77 -13.52
CA VAL A 99 -0.04 -1.21 -13.58
C VAL A 99 -0.07 -0.10 -14.62
N ASP A 100 -1.04 -0.20 -15.53
CA ASP A 100 -1.37 0.81 -16.54
C ASP A 100 -2.65 1.53 -16.11
N ILE A 101 -2.63 2.87 -16.17
CA ILE A 101 -3.77 3.73 -15.87
C ILE A 101 -4.14 4.50 -17.14
N GLY A 102 -5.25 4.07 -17.76
CA GLY A 102 -5.86 4.76 -18.90
C GLY A 102 -4.99 4.81 -20.15
N ASN A 103 -4.05 3.87 -20.33
CA ASN A 103 -3.06 3.84 -21.40
C ASN A 103 -2.15 5.07 -21.45
N LYS A 104 -2.04 5.82 -20.34
CA LYS A 104 -1.27 7.07 -20.26
C LYS A 104 -0.09 6.96 -19.29
N MET A 105 -0.26 6.21 -18.21
CA MET A 105 0.71 6.12 -17.11
C MET A 105 0.97 4.66 -16.77
N LYS A 106 2.25 4.29 -16.57
CA LYS A 106 2.64 2.93 -16.23
C LYS A 106 3.56 2.95 -15.01
N PHE A 107 3.25 2.12 -14.03
CA PHE A 107 4.06 1.98 -12.82
C PHE A 107 4.43 0.52 -12.63
N THR A 108 5.71 0.25 -12.40
CA THR A 108 6.18 -1.12 -12.19
C THR A 108 6.46 -1.33 -10.71
N GLY A 109 6.09 -2.50 -10.20
CA GLY A 109 6.41 -2.97 -8.86
C GLY A 109 7.11 -4.31 -8.91
N MET A 110 8.07 -4.52 -8.01
CA MET A 110 8.79 -5.78 -7.85
C MET A 110 8.56 -6.37 -6.47
N GLY A 111 8.71 -7.69 -6.35
CA GLY A 111 8.63 -8.37 -5.06
C GLY A 111 8.86 -9.87 -5.18
N ARG A 112 9.01 -10.56 -4.05
CA ARG A 112 9.22 -12.03 -4.01
C ARG A 112 8.04 -12.86 -4.55
N ASN A 113 6.86 -12.25 -4.71
CA ASN A 113 5.69 -12.89 -5.29
C ASN A 113 4.78 -11.87 -5.99
N TYR A 114 3.78 -12.37 -6.73
CA TYR A 114 2.82 -11.54 -7.46
C TYR A 114 2.10 -10.52 -6.59
N ARG A 115 1.67 -10.93 -5.38
CA ARG A 115 0.85 -10.10 -4.50
C ARG A 115 1.61 -8.87 -4.01
N ILE A 116 2.88 -9.06 -3.64
CA ILE A 116 3.78 -7.98 -3.22
C ILE A 116 4.05 -7.07 -4.41
N ALA A 117 4.53 -7.62 -5.54
CA ALA A 117 4.84 -6.84 -6.74
C ALA A 117 3.65 -5.99 -7.24
N LYS A 118 2.44 -6.58 -7.25
CA LYS A 118 1.21 -5.89 -7.61
C LYS A 118 0.84 -4.77 -6.64
N THR A 119 1.04 -5.00 -5.34
CA THR A 119 0.79 -4.00 -4.30
C THR A 119 1.80 -2.85 -4.39
N THR A 120 3.07 -3.15 -4.62
CA THR A 120 4.14 -2.16 -4.84
C THR A 120 3.83 -1.29 -6.07
N ALA A 121 3.43 -1.89 -7.18
CA ALA A 121 3.02 -1.15 -8.38
C ALA A 121 1.85 -0.20 -8.08
N ALA A 122 0.86 -0.66 -7.31
CA ALA A 122 -0.28 0.14 -6.91
C ALA A 122 0.08 1.29 -5.94
N LYS A 123 0.96 1.03 -4.96
CA LYS A 123 1.49 2.06 -4.03
C LYS A 123 2.18 3.18 -4.81
N ARG A 124 3.03 2.84 -5.77
CA ARG A 124 3.73 3.82 -6.64
C ARG A 124 2.77 4.65 -7.45
N ALA A 125 1.80 4.00 -8.10
CA ALA A 125 0.76 4.69 -8.84
C ALA A 125 -0.03 5.67 -7.96
N LEU A 126 -0.47 5.23 -6.77
CA LEU A 126 -1.20 6.08 -5.82
C LEU A 126 -0.37 7.27 -5.34
N LYS A 127 0.91 7.06 -5.02
CA LYS A 127 1.82 8.12 -4.59
C LYS A 127 1.92 9.21 -5.66
N TYR A 128 2.04 8.81 -6.93
CA TYR A 128 2.08 9.72 -8.06
C TYR A 128 0.75 10.45 -8.30
N LEU A 129 -0.39 9.75 -8.22
CA LEU A 129 -1.70 10.38 -8.38
C LEU A 129 -1.96 11.44 -7.28
N LYS A 130 -1.57 11.14 -6.03
CA LYS A 130 -1.66 12.09 -4.91
C LYS A 130 -0.76 13.31 -5.13
N SER A 131 0.48 13.12 -5.58
CA SER A 131 1.38 14.26 -5.84
C SER A 131 0.88 15.16 -6.97
N LEU A 132 0.25 14.60 -8.00
CA LEU A 132 -0.41 15.38 -9.06
C LEU A 132 -1.60 16.19 -8.53
N GLU A 133 -2.40 15.62 -7.65
CA GLU A 133 -3.54 16.31 -7.02
C GLU A 133 -3.07 17.49 -6.15
N GLU A 134 -2.03 17.29 -5.34
CA GLU A 134 -1.41 18.34 -4.53
C GLU A 134 -0.79 19.46 -5.37
N GLN A 135 -0.18 19.14 -6.52
CA GLN A 135 0.35 20.16 -7.44
C GLN A 135 -0.76 21.00 -8.04
N LYS A 136 -1.84 20.39 -8.51
CA LYS A 136 -3.02 21.11 -9.04
C LYS A 136 -3.65 22.02 -8.01
N LEU A 137 -3.74 21.56 -6.75
CA LEU A 137 -4.28 22.38 -5.66
C LEU A 137 -3.41 23.63 -5.42
N ARG A 138 -2.09 23.45 -5.31
CA ARG A 138 -1.13 24.58 -5.14
C ARG A 138 -1.15 25.57 -6.30
N GLU A 139 -1.29 25.09 -7.54
CA GLU A 139 -1.41 25.95 -8.72
C GLU A 139 -2.71 26.75 -8.71
N ALA A 140 -3.83 26.13 -8.33
CA ALA A 140 -5.11 26.81 -8.20
C ALA A 140 -5.09 27.91 -7.13
N GLU A 141 -4.47 27.65 -5.98
CA GLU A 141 -4.28 28.64 -4.92
C GLU A 141 -3.43 29.83 -5.38
N ARG A 142 -2.35 29.56 -6.11
CA ARG A 142 -1.46 30.61 -6.66
C ARG A 142 -2.18 31.49 -7.69
N ASN A 143 -3.02 30.90 -8.54
CA ASN A 143 -3.79 31.64 -9.54
C ASN A 143 -4.85 32.55 -8.89
N ASN A 144 -5.56 32.06 -7.87
CA ASN A 144 -6.52 32.86 -7.10
C ASN A 144 -5.86 34.02 -6.32
N GLY A 145 -4.64 33.83 -5.81
CA GLY A 145 -3.88 34.89 -5.13
C GLY A 145 -3.45 36.03 -6.07
N ASN A 146 -3.15 35.72 -7.34
CA ASN A 146 -2.79 36.73 -8.34
C ASN A 146 -4.00 37.53 -8.84
N GLU A 147 -5.17 36.91 -8.99
CA GLU A 147 -6.39 37.60 -9.43
C GLU A 147 -6.87 38.64 -8.40
N ASN A 148 -6.78 38.33 -7.10
CA ASN A 148 -7.19 39.24 -6.02
C ASN A 148 -6.23 40.43 -5.81
N ASN A 149 -4.98 40.35 -6.27
CA ASN A 149 -4.03 41.46 -6.21
C ASN A 149 -4.20 42.44 -7.40
N CYS A 150 -4.77 41.99 -8.52
CA CYS A 150 -5.06 42.85 -9.67
C CYS A 150 -6.33 43.70 -9.49
N THR A 151 -7.25 43.31 -8.60
CA THR A 151 -8.54 44.00 -8.41
C THR A 151 -8.52 45.10 -7.33
N ASN A 152 -7.52 45.12 -6.45
CA ASN A 152 -7.40 46.11 -5.36
C ASN A 152 -6.50 47.33 -5.72
N GLY A 153 -6.18 47.51 -7.01
CA GLY A 153 -5.24 48.53 -7.49
C GLY A 153 -5.84 49.69 -8.30
N ASN A 154 -7.15 49.97 -8.19
CA ASN A 154 -7.81 51.12 -8.82
C ASN A 154 -8.48 52.03 -7.80
#